data_AF-A0A315AP53-F1
#
_entry.id   AF-A0A315AP53-F1
#
_cell.length_a   1.000
_cell.length_b   1.000
_cell.length_c   1.000
_cell.angle_alpha   90.00
_cell.angle_beta   90.00
_cell.angle_gamma   90.00
#
_symmetry.space_group_name_H-M   'P 1'
#
loop_
_entity.id
_entity.type
_entity.pdbx_description
1 polymer ?
#
loop_
_entity_poly.entity_id
_entity_poly.type
_entity_poly.pdbx_seq_one_letter_code
_entity_poly.pdbx_strand_id
1 'polypeptide(L)'
;MSDIVFLRAWTQVEVPQFYNPLTTSLQPRDKTWQGMKTTAELRREHNIPIPVNKDSLYKPIERKLKKFNPLVIPKSLQAALPFASRPKDIPSRGRPLLENRRAVVMEPHERKVHALVQHLRLIRNEKIKKRKLKDDKKRKEIEVQKAKEEQLSKKRQREERRERYREQDKLEKKIRRNAED
;
A
#
# COMPACT_ATOMS: atom_id res chain seq x y z
N MET A 1 21.02 3.24 -1.27
CA MET A 1 21.30 1.88 -0.77
C MET A 1 20.85 1.79 0.67
N SER A 2 19.54 1.67 0.90
CA SER A 2 18.94 1.60 2.25
C SER A 2 18.24 0.27 2.51
N ASP A 3 18.34 -0.67 1.57
CA ASP A 3 17.64 -1.93 1.61
C ASP A 3 18.38 -2.92 2.52
N ILE A 4 17.63 -3.84 3.11
CA ILE A 4 18.15 -4.90 3.97
C ILE A 4 17.99 -6.23 3.21
N VAL A 5 19.10 -6.94 3.00
CA VAL A 5 19.10 -8.27 2.37
C VAL A 5 19.09 -9.32 3.49
N PHE A 6 18.09 -10.20 3.50
CA PHE A 6 18.00 -11.28 4.48
C PHE A 6 17.70 -12.64 3.82
N LEU A 7 18.26 -13.71 4.39
CA LEU A 7 18.00 -15.10 4.01
C LEU A 7 17.11 -15.73 5.07
N ARG A 8 15.96 -16.28 4.66
CA ARG A 8 15.04 -16.98 5.55
C ARG A 8 15.42 -18.45 5.61
N ALA A 9 15.97 -18.89 6.75
CA ALA A 9 16.34 -20.27 7.01
C ALA A 9 15.52 -20.87 8.17
N TRP A 10 15.56 -22.19 8.30
CA TRP A 10 14.96 -22.94 9.40
C TRP A 10 16.05 -23.65 10.19
N THR A 11 15.98 -23.59 11.52
CA THR A 11 16.95 -24.21 12.43
C THR A 11 16.24 -25.23 13.31
N GLN A 12 16.87 -26.39 13.53
CA GLN A 12 16.39 -27.37 14.50
C GLN A 12 16.62 -26.86 15.93
N VAL A 13 15.62 -27.00 16.79
CA VAL A 13 15.70 -26.68 18.21
C VAL A 13 15.36 -27.94 18.99
N GLU A 14 16.24 -28.36 19.90
CA GLU A 14 16.04 -29.54 20.73
C GLU A 14 15.07 -29.24 21.88
N VAL A 15 14.24 -30.23 22.24
CA VAL A 15 13.28 -30.10 23.34
C VAL A 15 13.92 -30.61 24.63
N PRO A 16 13.96 -29.82 25.72
CA PRO A 16 14.52 -30.27 26.99
C PRO A 16 13.66 -31.40 27.59
N GLN A 17 14.30 -32.51 27.93
CA GLN A 17 13.65 -33.69 28.52
C GLN A 17 13.52 -33.55 30.05
N PHE A 18 12.68 -32.63 30.51
CA PHE A 18 12.41 -32.43 31.93
C PHE A 18 11.08 -33.09 32.34
N TYR A 19 11.11 -33.94 33.35
CA TYR A 19 9.93 -34.60 33.93
C TYR A 19 9.96 -34.51 35.46
N ASN A 20 8.91 -33.94 36.06
CA ASN A 20 8.75 -33.87 37.51
C ASN A 20 7.31 -34.28 37.89
N PRO A 21 7.10 -35.49 38.45
CA PRO A 21 5.78 -35.93 38.84
C PRO A 21 5.27 -35.16 40.06
N LEU A 22 3.96 -34.90 40.10
CA LEU A 22 3.33 -34.22 41.21
C LEU A 22 3.13 -35.20 42.38
N THR A 23 3.87 -35.02 43.47
CA THR A 23 3.85 -35.91 44.63
C THR A 23 3.19 -35.29 45.86
N THR A 24 2.17 -34.45 45.67
CA THR A 24 1.52 -33.69 46.76
C THR A 24 1.00 -34.59 47.87
N SER A 25 0.44 -35.76 47.55
CA SER A 25 -0.09 -36.71 48.53
C SER A 25 0.99 -37.41 49.37
N LEU A 26 2.23 -37.42 48.90
CA LEU A 26 3.37 -38.02 49.61
C LEU A 26 4.06 -37.01 50.55
N GLN A 27 3.67 -35.73 50.50
CA GLN A 27 4.27 -34.69 51.32
C GLN A 27 3.53 -34.52 52.66
N PRO A 28 4.24 -34.12 53.73
CA PRO A 28 3.60 -33.72 54.98
C PRO A 28 2.58 -32.62 54.74
N ARG A 29 1.43 -32.66 55.44
CA ARG A 29 0.33 -31.68 55.26
C ARG A 29 0.76 -30.23 55.52
N ASP A 30 1.84 -30.02 56.26
CA ASP A 30 2.38 -28.71 56.59
C ASP A 30 3.18 -28.06 55.45
N LYS A 31 3.56 -28.83 54.41
CA LYS A 31 4.40 -28.35 53.31
C LYS A 31 3.64 -28.36 51.99
N THR A 32 3.72 -27.25 51.26
CA THR A 32 3.21 -27.15 49.89
C THR A 32 4.25 -27.67 48.90
N TRP A 33 3.77 -28.33 47.84
CA TRP A 33 4.65 -28.82 46.77
C TRP A 33 5.31 -27.65 46.04
N GLN A 34 6.62 -27.72 45.85
CA GLN A 34 7.40 -26.71 45.14
C GLN A 34 7.80 -27.22 43.76
N GLY A 35 7.29 -26.54 42.73
CA GLY A 35 7.63 -26.80 41.33
C GLY A 35 8.76 -25.92 40.80
N MET A 36 9.00 -26.02 39.50
CA MET A 36 9.89 -25.11 38.78
C MET A 36 9.26 -23.71 38.74
N LYS A 37 10.02 -22.70 39.15
CA LYS A 37 9.59 -21.30 39.09
C LYS A 37 9.48 -20.80 37.66
N THR A 38 8.58 -19.85 37.42
CA THR A 38 8.49 -19.22 36.10
C THR A 38 9.69 -18.30 35.85
N THR A 39 9.99 -18.04 34.58
CA THR A 39 11.04 -17.07 34.22
C THR A 39 10.77 -15.67 34.78
N ALA A 40 9.51 -15.31 34.98
CA ALA A 40 9.11 -14.03 35.56
C ALA A 40 9.40 -13.97 37.07
N GLU A 41 9.09 -15.03 37.81
CA GLU A 41 9.39 -15.16 39.25
C GLU A 41 10.90 -15.12 39.50
N LEU A 42 11.67 -15.94 38.78
CA LEU A 42 13.14 -15.97 38.89
C LEU A 42 13.75 -14.58 38.63
N ARG A 43 13.27 -13.88 37.60
CA ARG A 43 13.74 -12.52 37.30
C ARG A 43 13.40 -11.52 38.41
N ARG A 44 12.25 -11.63 39.05
CA ARG A 44 11.86 -10.76 40.17
C ARG A 44 12.72 -11.03 41.41
N GLU A 45 12.92 -12.29 41.77
CA GLU A 45 13.74 -12.68 42.94
C GLU A 45 15.21 -12.26 42.78
N HIS A 46 15.76 -12.44 41.59
CA HIS A 46 17.14 -12.06 41.28
C HIS A 46 17.31 -10.60 40.82
N ASN A 47 16.24 -9.80 40.80
CA ASN A 47 16.23 -8.41 40.32
C ASN A 47 16.81 -8.23 38.90
N ILE A 48 16.51 -9.16 37.97
CA ILE A 48 17.02 -9.15 36.59
C ILE A 48 15.96 -8.56 35.64
N PRO A 49 16.27 -7.46 34.92
CA PRO A 49 15.33 -6.86 33.96
C PRO A 49 15.12 -7.74 32.71
N ILE A 50 13.96 -7.59 32.08
CA ILE A 50 13.63 -8.28 30.81
C ILE A 50 14.49 -7.70 29.69
N PRO A 51 15.21 -8.52 28.89
CA PRO A 51 16.02 -8.02 27.78
C PRO A 51 15.11 -7.49 26.67
N VAL A 52 15.29 -6.23 26.29
CA VAL A 52 14.53 -5.58 25.22
C VAL A 52 15.51 -4.99 24.21
N ASN A 53 15.43 -5.43 22.95
CA ASN A 53 16.18 -4.83 21.87
C ASN A 53 15.49 -3.56 21.36
N LYS A 54 16.18 -2.42 21.41
CA LYS A 54 15.65 -1.10 21.01
C LYS A 54 15.27 -1.01 19.53
N ASP A 55 15.89 -1.83 18.68
CA ASP A 55 15.64 -1.86 17.24
C ASP A 55 14.47 -2.78 16.86
N SER A 56 14.10 -3.71 17.74
CA SER A 56 12.93 -4.58 17.56
C SER A 56 11.61 -3.91 17.97
N LEU A 57 11.68 -2.79 18.70
CA LEU A 57 10.50 -2.03 19.10
C LEU A 57 9.91 -1.30 17.89
N TYR A 58 8.61 -1.52 17.64
CA TYR A 58 7.88 -0.79 16.61
C TYR A 58 7.89 0.72 16.90
N LYS A 59 8.17 1.50 15.86
CA LYS A 59 8.19 2.97 15.91
C LYS A 59 7.27 3.53 14.81
N PRO A 60 6.57 4.65 15.04
CA PRO A 60 5.81 5.31 13.98
C PRO A 60 6.74 5.77 12.86
N ILE A 61 6.39 5.48 11.60
CA ILE A 61 7.21 5.81 10.43
C ILE A 61 6.55 6.94 9.66
N GLU A 62 7.15 8.13 9.69
CA GLU A 62 6.72 9.26 8.87
C GLU A 62 7.34 9.21 7.47
N ARG A 63 6.51 8.90 6.47
CA ARG A 63 6.97 8.79 5.07
C ARG A 63 6.89 10.15 4.37
N LYS A 64 8.07 10.69 4.00
CA LYS A 64 8.15 11.89 3.16
C LYS A 64 7.63 11.60 1.75
N LEU A 65 7.03 12.61 1.11
CA LEU A 65 6.59 12.51 -0.27
C LEU A 65 7.79 12.31 -1.21
N LYS A 66 7.82 11.18 -1.92
CA LYS A 66 8.88 10.86 -2.88
C LYS A 66 8.63 11.63 -4.19
N LYS A 67 9.48 12.60 -4.50
CA LYS A 67 9.54 13.28 -5.81
C LYS A 67 10.64 12.62 -6.65
N PHE A 68 10.26 12.04 -7.78
CA PHE A 68 11.22 11.44 -8.70
C PHE A 68 11.88 12.50 -9.58
N ASN A 69 13.09 12.20 -10.05
CA ASN A 69 13.79 13.05 -11.00
C ASN A 69 13.03 13.06 -12.34
N PRO A 70 13.04 14.18 -13.08
CA PRO A 70 12.47 14.22 -14.42
C PRO A 70 13.23 13.27 -15.36
N LEU A 71 12.57 12.88 -16.45
CA LEU A 71 13.18 12.07 -17.49
C LEU A 71 14.30 12.85 -18.19
N VAL A 72 15.51 12.30 -18.20
CA VAL A 72 16.66 12.87 -18.91
C VAL A 72 16.98 11.98 -20.10
N ILE A 73 16.82 12.54 -21.31
CA ILE A 73 17.11 11.83 -22.56
C ILE A 73 18.61 12.01 -22.88
N PRO A 74 19.35 10.91 -23.18
CA PRO A 74 20.73 11.02 -23.61
C PRO A 74 20.88 11.89 -24.86
N LYS A 75 21.92 12.73 -24.91
CA LYS A 75 22.15 13.66 -26.03
C LYS A 75 22.33 12.94 -27.38
N SER A 76 22.96 11.77 -27.37
CA SER A 76 23.12 10.93 -28.57
C SER A 76 21.78 10.51 -29.14
N LEU A 77 20.86 10.06 -28.28
CA LEU A 77 19.51 9.69 -28.67
C LEU A 77 18.74 10.91 -29.18
N GLN A 78 18.80 12.03 -28.45
CA GLN A 78 18.11 13.27 -28.83
C GLN A 78 18.50 13.76 -30.24
N ALA A 79 19.77 13.61 -30.63
CA ALA A 79 20.26 13.95 -31.96
C ALA A 79 19.72 12.99 -33.04
N ALA A 80 19.64 11.69 -32.74
CA ALA A 80 19.13 10.67 -33.67
C ALA A 80 17.60 10.69 -33.85
N LEU A 81 16.85 11.34 -32.95
CA LEU A 81 15.39 11.43 -33.06
C LEU A 81 14.95 12.22 -34.29
N PRO A 82 13.86 11.79 -34.96
CA PRO A 82 13.24 12.55 -36.03
C PRO A 82 12.68 13.87 -35.51
N PHE A 83 12.59 14.86 -36.39
CA PHE A 83 12.24 16.24 -36.02
C PHE A 83 10.93 16.35 -35.22
N ALA A 84 9.91 15.56 -35.57
CA ALA A 84 8.61 15.58 -34.92
C ALA A 84 8.66 15.16 -33.43
N SER A 85 9.53 14.21 -33.07
CA SER A 85 9.63 13.67 -31.71
C SER A 85 10.78 14.26 -30.90
N ARG A 86 11.64 15.09 -31.50
CA ARG A 86 12.75 15.75 -30.81
C ARG A 86 12.23 16.76 -29.77
N PRO A 87 12.64 16.66 -28.50
CA PRO A 87 12.23 17.62 -27.47
C PRO A 87 12.77 19.02 -27.77
N LYS A 88 11.90 20.03 -27.59
CA LYS A 88 12.16 21.45 -27.89
C LYS A 88 12.50 22.22 -26.62
N ASP A 89 13.51 21.75 -25.89
CA ASP A 89 13.93 22.39 -24.65
C ASP A 89 14.71 23.67 -24.95
N ILE A 90 14.22 24.80 -24.45
CA ILE A 90 14.86 26.11 -24.62
C ILE A 90 15.84 26.31 -23.45
N PRO A 91 17.16 26.40 -23.69
CA PRO A 91 18.12 26.63 -22.61
C PRO A 91 17.90 28.00 -21.97
N SER A 92 18.22 28.12 -20.67
CA SER A 92 18.22 29.42 -20.01
C SER A 92 19.28 30.32 -20.65
N ARG A 93 18.90 31.57 -20.93
CA ARG A 93 19.82 32.55 -21.51
C ARG A 93 20.76 33.07 -20.43
N GLY A 94 22.06 33.08 -20.72
CA GLY A 94 23.08 33.60 -19.79
C GLY A 94 23.11 35.13 -19.66
N ARG A 95 22.59 35.86 -20.66
CA ARG A 95 22.49 37.33 -20.64
C ARG A 95 21.02 37.76 -20.60
N PRO A 96 20.66 38.74 -19.74
CA PRO A 96 19.29 39.26 -19.71
C PRO A 96 18.97 40.03 -20.98
N LEU A 97 17.71 39.96 -21.42
CA LEU A 97 17.22 40.75 -22.54
C LEU A 97 17.14 42.23 -22.16
N LEU A 98 17.14 43.10 -23.18
CA LEU A 98 16.92 44.53 -22.99
C LEU A 98 15.58 44.82 -22.31
N GLU A 99 14.53 44.05 -22.63
CA GLU A 99 13.22 44.15 -21.97
C GLU A 99 13.30 43.89 -20.47
N ASN A 100 14.02 42.85 -20.06
CA ASN A 100 14.21 42.53 -18.64
C ASN A 100 15.00 43.63 -17.91
N ARG A 101 15.95 44.28 -18.60
CA ARG A 101 16.73 45.40 -18.04
C ARG A 101 15.89 46.68 -17.89
N ARG A 102 14.93 46.88 -18.79
CA ARG A 102 14.02 48.04 -18.79
C ARG A 102 12.72 47.78 -18.02
N ALA A 103 12.58 46.63 -17.38
CA ALA A 103 11.37 46.26 -16.66
C ALA A 103 11.15 47.20 -15.47
N VAL A 104 9.92 47.72 -15.37
CA VAL A 104 9.50 48.57 -14.26
C VAL A 104 9.41 47.71 -12.99
N VAL A 105 10.07 48.18 -11.93
CA VAL A 105 10.08 47.50 -10.63
C VAL A 105 8.79 47.82 -9.89
N MET A 106 8.05 46.78 -9.49
CA MET A 106 6.80 46.93 -8.72
C MET A 106 7.04 47.68 -7.41
N GLU A 107 6.08 48.54 -7.05
CA GLU A 107 6.06 49.25 -5.77
C GLU A 107 5.77 48.32 -4.58
N PRO A 108 6.10 48.71 -3.33
CA PRO A 108 5.87 47.87 -2.17
C PRO A 108 4.42 47.41 -1.98
N HIS A 109 3.44 48.26 -2.28
CA HIS A 109 2.02 47.89 -2.21
C HIS A 109 1.65 46.87 -3.28
N GLU A 110 2.05 47.11 -4.53
CA GLU A 110 1.80 46.20 -5.65
C GLU A 110 2.42 44.83 -5.43
N ARG A 111 3.63 44.78 -4.85
CA ARG A 111 4.26 43.51 -4.45
C ARG A 111 3.43 42.74 -3.43
N LYS A 112 2.85 43.43 -2.44
CA LYS A 112 1.95 42.79 -1.45
C LYS A 112 0.69 42.25 -2.10
N VAL A 113 0.06 43.03 -2.99
CA VAL A 113 -1.12 42.59 -3.75
C VAL A 113 -0.79 41.40 -4.64
N HIS A 114 0.33 41.46 -5.36
CA HIS A 114 0.79 40.37 -6.22
C HIS A 114 1.05 39.09 -5.42
N ALA A 115 1.73 39.18 -4.27
CA ALA A 115 1.97 38.05 -3.38
C ALA A 115 0.65 37.46 -2.86
N LEU A 116 -0.32 38.30 -2.48
CA LEU A 116 -1.65 37.86 -2.06
C LEU A 116 -2.35 37.07 -3.18
N VAL A 117 -2.33 37.58 -4.41
CA VAL A 117 -2.92 36.89 -5.56
C VAL A 117 -2.23 35.55 -5.83
N GLN A 118 -0.89 35.47 -5.69
CA GLN A 118 -0.15 34.20 -5.79
C GLN A 118 -0.58 33.18 -4.73
N HIS A 119 -0.71 33.61 -3.47
CA HIS A 119 -1.17 32.74 -2.38
C HIS A 119 -2.60 32.22 -2.63
N LEU A 120 -3.52 33.08 -3.06
CA LEU A 120 -4.89 32.69 -3.38
C LEU A 120 -4.94 31.66 -4.53
N ARG A 121 -4.11 31.85 -5.57
CA ARG A 121 -3.99 30.88 -6.67
C ARG A 121 -3.46 29.53 -6.18
N LEU A 122 -2.45 29.54 -5.32
CA LEU A 122 -1.88 28.31 -4.73
C LEU A 122 -2.93 27.56 -3.91
N ILE A 123 -3.62 28.25 -2.99
CA ILE A 123 -4.69 27.66 -2.16
C ILE A 123 -5.78 27.04 -3.02
N ARG A 124 -6.22 27.76 -4.07
CA ARG A 124 -7.23 27.25 -5.02
C ARG A 124 -6.74 25.99 -5.72
N ASN A 125 -5.51 25.98 -6.24
CA ASN A 125 -4.94 24.84 -6.96
C ASN A 125 -4.81 23.60 -6.05
N GLU A 126 -4.35 23.78 -4.82
CA GLU A 126 -4.28 22.69 -3.84
C GLU A 126 -5.66 22.15 -3.48
N LYS A 127 -6.65 23.02 -3.26
CA LYS A 127 -8.03 22.62 -2.97
C LYS A 127 -8.62 21.78 -4.12
N ILE A 128 -8.42 22.22 -5.36
CA ILE A 128 -8.87 21.49 -6.55
C ILE A 128 -8.15 20.14 -6.65
N LYS A 129 -6.83 20.09 -6.42
CA LYS A 129 -6.05 18.85 -6.43
C LYS A 129 -6.54 17.85 -5.37
N LYS A 130 -6.77 18.31 -4.14
CA LYS A 130 -7.30 17.48 -3.05
C LYS A 130 -8.70 16.92 -3.38
N ARG A 131 -9.57 17.75 -3.97
CA ARG A 131 -10.91 17.31 -4.42
C ARG A 131 -10.82 16.24 -5.50
N LYS A 132 -10.02 16.46 -6.55
CA LYS A 132 -9.81 15.48 -7.63
C LYS A 132 -9.31 14.14 -7.09
N LEU A 133 -8.29 14.16 -6.21
CA LEU A 133 -7.77 12.92 -5.60
C LEU A 133 -8.83 12.16 -4.79
N LYS A 134 -9.73 12.87 -4.09
CA LYS A 134 -10.84 12.24 -3.35
C LYS A 134 -11.87 11.64 -4.30
N ASP A 135 -12.23 12.36 -5.35
CA ASP A 135 -13.20 11.92 -6.35
C ASP A 135 -12.66 10.71 -7.14
N ASP A 136 -11.38 10.70 -7.50
CA ASP A 136 -10.72 9.57 -8.16
C ASP A 136 -10.67 8.32 -7.28
N LYS A 137 -10.43 8.47 -5.96
CA LYS A 137 -10.51 7.35 -5.01
C LYS A 137 -11.90 6.75 -4.97
N LYS A 138 -12.93 7.59 -4.83
CA LYS A 138 -14.34 7.14 -4.85
C LYS A 138 -14.70 6.44 -6.15
N ARG A 139 -14.28 6.98 -7.30
CA ARG A 139 -14.51 6.37 -8.61
C ARG A 139 -13.88 4.98 -8.69
N LYS A 140 -12.63 4.81 -8.23
CA LYS A 140 -11.96 3.51 -8.17
C LYS A 140 -12.68 2.52 -7.25
N GLU A 141 -13.14 2.96 -6.08
CA GLU A 141 -13.91 2.12 -5.16
C GLU A 141 -15.22 1.63 -5.81
N ILE A 142 -15.95 2.53 -6.47
CA ILE A 142 -17.18 2.21 -7.19
C ILE A 142 -16.90 1.27 -8.37
N GLU A 143 -15.82 1.50 -9.13
CA GLU A 143 -15.42 0.66 -10.24
C GLU A 143 -15.10 -0.77 -9.77
N VAL A 144 -14.39 -0.91 -8.65
CA VAL A 144 -14.11 -2.22 -8.04
C VAL A 144 -15.40 -2.91 -7.58
N GLN A 145 -16.34 -2.18 -6.98
CA GLN A 145 -17.64 -2.73 -6.57
C GLN A 145 -18.45 -3.20 -7.79
N LYS A 146 -18.59 -2.36 -8.81
CA LYS A 146 -19.27 -2.69 -10.06
C LYS A 146 -18.65 -3.90 -10.76
N ALA A 147 -17.32 -3.98 -10.79
CA ALA A 147 -16.63 -5.14 -11.35
C ALA A 147 -16.96 -6.43 -10.59
N LYS A 148 -17.07 -6.38 -9.25
CA LYS A 148 -17.49 -7.55 -8.44
C LYS A 148 -18.95 -7.94 -8.74
N GLU A 149 -19.85 -6.97 -8.81
CA GLU A 149 -21.26 -7.18 -9.12
C GLU A 149 -21.45 -7.76 -10.53
N GLU A 150 -20.70 -7.25 -11.52
CA GLU A 150 -20.71 -7.74 -12.89
C GLU A 150 -20.20 -9.19 -12.97
N GLN A 151 -19.17 -9.55 -12.19
CA GLN A 151 -18.70 -10.94 -12.12
C GLN A 151 -19.76 -11.86 -11.50
N LEU A 152 -20.48 -11.41 -10.48
CA LEU A 152 -21.58 -12.18 -9.87
C LEU A 152 -22.77 -12.32 -10.84
N SER A 153 -23.17 -11.24 -11.51
CA SER A 153 -24.28 -11.27 -12.46
C SER A 153 -23.95 -12.15 -13.67
N LYS A 154 -22.71 -12.11 -14.19
CA LYS A 154 -22.24 -13.02 -15.25
C LYS A 154 -22.29 -14.48 -14.83
N LYS A 155 -21.90 -14.80 -13.58
CA LYS A 155 -22.01 -16.16 -13.04
C LYS A 155 -23.47 -16.61 -12.97
N ARG A 156 -24.35 -15.77 -12.42
CA ARG A 156 -25.79 -16.04 -12.34
C ARG A 156 -26.42 -16.25 -13.72
N GLN A 157 -26.18 -15.35 -14.68
CA GLN A 157 -26.67 -15.49 -16.05
C GLN A 157 -26.17 -16.77 -16.73
N ARG A 158 -24.94 -17.21 -16.42
CA ARG A 158 -24.39 -18.47 -16.94
C ARG A 158 -25.11 -19.68 -16.36
N GLU A 159 -25.43 -19.66 -15.07
CA GLU A 159 -26.22 -20.71 -14.41
C GLU A 159 -27.65 -20.76 -14.95
N GLU A 160 -28.35 -19.63 -14.99
CA GLU A 160 -29.71 -19.52 -15.57
C GLU A 160 -29.77 -19.96 -17.04
N ARG A 161 -28.70 -19.69 -17.82
CA ARG A 161 -28.59 -20.18 -19.21
C ARG A 161 -28.42 -21.70 -19.25
N ARG A 162 -27.59 -22.28 -18.38
CA ARG A 162 -27.40 -23.74 -18.29
C ARG A 162 -28.69 -24.45 -17.88
N GLU A 163 -29.44 -23.89 -16.94
CA GLU A 163 -30.73 -24.45 -16.50
C GLU A 163 -31.75 -24.44 -17.63
N ARG A 164 -31.92 -23.31 -18.34
CA ARG A 164 -32.81 -23.21 -19.50
C ARG A 164 -32.52 -24.26 -20.57
N TYR A 165 -31.25 -24.45 -20.94
CA TYR A 165 -30.88 -25.48 -21.92
C TYR A 165 -31.13 -26.91 -21.41
N ARG A 166 -30.95 -27.17 -20.10
CA ARG A 166 -31.26 -28.48 -19.50
C ARG A 166 -32.76 -28.77 -19.52
N GLU A 167 -33.60 -27.77 -19.27
CA GLU A 167 -35.05 -27.93 -19.34
C GLU A 167 -35.54 -28.15 -20.77
N GLN A 168 -35.00 -27.39 -21.74
CA GLN A 168 -35.29 -27.57 -23.16
C GLN A 168 -34.89 -28.97 -23.65
N ASP A 169 -33.69 -29.45 -23.32
CA ASP A 169 -33.24 -30.81 -23.68
C ASP A 169 -34.12 -31.90 -23.05
N LYS A 170 -34.59 -31.72 -21.81
CA LYS A 170 -35.54 -32.64 -21.17
C LYS A 170 -36.91 -32.63 -21.85
N LEU A 171 -37.40 -31.46 -22.25
CA LEU A 171 -38.67 -31.32 -22.99
C LEU A 171 -38.56 -31.97 -24.38
N GLU A 172 -37.49 -31.70 -25.13
CA GLU A 172 -37.25 -32.34 -26.43
C GLU A 172 -37.13 -33.87 -26.31
N LYS A 173 -36.43 -34.38 -25.30
CA LYS A 173 -36.36 -35.83 -25.03
C LYS A 173 -37.72 -36.44 -24.72
N LYS A 174 -38.59 -35.74 -23.97
CA LYS A 174 -39.97 -36.19 -23.72
C LYS A 174 -40.78 -36.22 -25.01
N ILE A 175 -40.68 -35.17 -25.84
CA ILE A 175 -41.36 -35.11 -27.15
C ILE A 175 -40.89 -36.23 -28.06
N ARG A 176 -39.57 -36.52 -28.13
CA ARG A 176 -39.03 -37.62 -28.92
C ARG A 176 -39.52 -38.99 -28.47
N ARG A 177 -39.54 -39.27 -27.16
CA ARG A 177 -40.07 -40.53 -26.63
C ARG A 177 -41.55 -40.71 -26.97
N ASN A 178 -42.35 -39.66 -26.80
CA ASN A 178 -43.78 -39.68 -27.12
C ASN A 178 -44.08 -39.76 -28.64
N ALA A 179 -43.08 -39.61 -29.50
CA ALA A 179 -43.22 -39.72 -30.96
C ALA A 179 -42.73 -41.08 -31.50
N GLU A 180 -42.05 -41.88 -30.67
CA GLU A 180 -41.59 -43.24 -30.98
C GLU A 180 -42.53 -44.33 -30.39
N ASP A 181 -43.49 -43.95 -29.53
CA ASP A 181 -44.65 -44.74 -29.08
C ASP A 181 -45.87 -44.48 -29.99
#